data_AF-A0A1J3EV02-F1
#
_entry.id   AF-A0A1J3EV02-F1
#
_cell.length_a   1.000
_cell.length_b   1.000
_cell.length_c   1.000
_cell.angle_alpha   90.00
_cell.angle_beta   90.00
_cell.angle_gamma   90.00
#
_symmetry.space_group_name_H-M   'P 1'
#
loop_
_entity.id
_entity.type
_entity.pdbx_description
1 polymer ?
#
loop_
_entity_poly.entity_id
_entity_poly.type
_entity_poly.pdbx_seq_one_letter_code
_entity_poly.pdbx_strand_id
1 'polypeptide(L)'
;KDLNLKSLFKLVQVWAWERFRDIRPEAREISKGEPRIAQWSCLNQRDKNNEKKSLSFDDFDWRPYTKPLENWNPPRFYLEEAMWMTVDDDLDDEFLSFARCVRSSQLVGIGFVEGYYPNRVAMQFGFSQDLPGLVSDHSSFTEKEAWE
;
A
#
# COMPACT_ATOMS: atom_id res chain seq x y z
N LYS A 1 -29.02 -4.06 -14.45
CA LYS A 1 -28.14 -4.36 -15.61
C LYS A 1 -26.77 -4.57 -14.99
N ASP A 2 -26.31 -5.82 -14.84
CA ASP A 2 -25.09 -6.12 -14.09
C ASP A 2 -23.87 -5.55 -14.84
N LEU A 3 -23.21 -4.57 -14.24
CA LEU A 3 -22.01 -3.97 -14.80
C LEU A 3 -20.85 -4.95 -14.60
N ASN A 4 -20.46 -5.67 -15.65
CA ASN A 4 -19.30 -6.56 -15.60
C ASN A 4 -18.02 -5.70 -15.64
N LEU A 5 -17.53 -5.31 -14.47
CA LEU A 5 -16.29 -4.56 -14.31
C LEU A 5 -15.10 -5.49 -14.61
N LYS A 6 -14.31 -5.15 -15.64
CA LYS A 6 -13.04 -5.85 -15.94
C LYS A 6 -12.11 -5.81 -14.72
N SER A 7 -11.26 -6.83 -14.55
CA SER A 7 -10.44 -7.04 -13.34
C SER A 7 -9.68 -5.80 -12.84
N LEU A 8 -9.15 -4.95 -13.73
CA LEU A 8 -8.46 -3.71 -13.38
C LEU A 8 -9.34 -2.71 -12.61
N PHE A 9 -10.64 -2.67 -12.89
CA PHE A 9 -11.56 -1.78 -12.19
C PHE A 9 -11.92 -2.27 -10.78
N LYS A 10 -11.64 -3.53 -10.44
CA LYS A 10 -11.89 -4.04 -9.08
C LYS A 10 -11.01 -3.36 -8.03
N LEU A 11 -9.76 -3.03 -8.37
CA LEU A 11 -8.89 -2.28 -7.46
C LEU A 11 -9.39 -0.85 -7.22
N VAL A 12 -9.87 -0.19 -8.29
CA VAL A 12 -10.48 1.15 -8.18
C VAL A 12 -11.78 1.10 -7.36
N GLN A 13 -12.59 0.06 -7.55
CA GLN A 13 -13.82 -0.17 -6.79
C GLN A 13 -13.53 -0.40 -5.31
N VAL A 14 -12.57 -1.27 -4.98
CA VAL A 14 -12.11 -1.48 -3.60
C VAL A 14 -11.55 -0.20 -3.00
N TRP A 15 -10.74 0.55 -3.77
CA TRP A 15 -10.19 1.83 -3.33
C TRP A 15 -11.31 2.82 -2.94
N ALA A 16 -12.39 2.87 -3.73
CA ALA A 16 -13.54 3.70 -3.45
C ALA A 16 -14.32 3.19 -2.22
N TRP A 17 -14.52 1.89 -2.08
CA TRP A 17 -15.22 1.30 -0.94
C TRP A 17 -14.50 1.48 0.40
N GLU A 18 -13.16 1.41 0.41
CA GLU A 18 -12.39 1.70 1.61
C GLU A 18 -12.55 3.15 2.08
N ARG A 19 -12.78 4.07 1.15
CA ARG A 19 -12.72 5.52 1.41
C ARG A 19 -14.07 6.20 1.53
N PHE A 20 -15.09 5.73 0.82
CA PHE A 20 -16.42 6.34 0.81
C PHE A 20 -17.41 5.38 1.48
N ARG A 21 -17.75 5.68 2.75
CA ARG A 21 -18.63 4.83 3.57
C ARG A 21 -20.03 4.68 2.98
N ASP A 22 -20.52 5.70 2.29
CA ASP A 22 -21.88 5.70 1.75
C ASP A 22 -22.06 4.69 0.63
N ILE A 23 -21.06 4.50 -0.23
CA ILE A 23 -21.19 3.67 -1.44
C ILE A 23 -20.76 2.21 -1.24
N ARG A 24 -20.12 1.89 -0.12
CA ARG A 24 -19.55 0.56 0.11
C ARG A 24 -20.62 -0.44 0.57
N PRO A 25 -20.51 -1.72 0.18
CA PRO A 25 -21.31 -2.79 0.75
C PRO A 25 -20.88 -3.06 2.20
N GLU A 26 -21.65 -3.88 2.90
CA GLU A 26 -21.25 -4.39 4.22
C GLU A 26 -19.99 -5.25 4.08
N ALA A 27 -18.93 -4.89 4.81
CA ALA A 27 -17.65 -5.58 4.77
C ALA A 27 -17.77 -6.97 5.41
N ARG A 28 -17.05 -7.94 4.85
CA ARG A 28 -16.92 -9.27 5.46
C ARG A 28 -15.84 -9.26 6.54
N GLU A 29 -15.98 -10.16 7.49
CA GLU A 29 -14.89 -10.51 8.40
C GLU A 29 -13.72 -11.09 7.61
N ILE A 30 -12.50 -10.70 7.97
CA ILE A 30 -11.27 -11.20 7.35
C ILE A 30 -10.92 -12.50 8.06
N SER A 31 -10.72 -13.60 7.32
CA SER A 31 -10.29 -14.85 7.94
C SER A 31 -8.81 -14.77 8.31
N LYS A 32 -8.38 -15.54 9.32
CA LYS A 32 -6.97 -15.59 9.72
C LYS A 32 -6.07 -15.97 8.54
N GLY A 33 -5.10 -15.10 8.23
CA GLY A 33 -4.14 -15.30 7.13
C GLY A 33 -4.59 -14.73 5.79
N GLU A 34 -5.81 -14.20 5.68
CA GLU A 34 -6.26 -13.49 4.48
C GLU A 34 -5.76 -12.04 4.46
N PRO A 35 -5.49 -11.48 3.26
CA PRO A 35 -5.15 -10.07 3.15
C PRO A 35 -6.36 -9.18 3.43
N ARG A 36 -6.13 -7.94 3.88
CA ARG A 36 -7.21 -6.97 4.14
C ARG A 36 -8.25 -6.86 3.03
N ILE A 37 -7.81 -6.88 1.76
CA ILE A 37 -8.70 -6.77 0.60
C ILE A 37 -9.75 -7.90 0.53
N ALA A 38 -9.53 -9.02 1.23
CA ALA A 38 -10.47 -10.13 1.31
C ALA A 38 -11.82 -9.72 1.94
N GLN A 39 -11.87 -8.66 2.74
CA GLN A 39 -13.13 -8.11 3.28
C GLN A 39 -14.12 -7.69 2.18
N TRP A 40 -13.62 -7.40 0.97
CA TRP A 40 -14.40 -7.02 -0.21
C TRP A 40 -14.59 -8.17 -1.19
N SER A 41 -14.08 -9.37 -0.87
CA SER A 41 -14.13 -10.52 -1.76
C SER A 41 -15.57 -10.94 -2.07
N CYS A 42 -15.83 -11.20 -3.35
CA CYS A 42 -17.12 -11.69 -3.83
C CYS A 42 -18.33 -10.81 -3.47
N LEU A 43 -18.10 -9.55 -3.06
CA LEU A 43 -19.16 -8.59 -2.84
C LEU A 43 -19.51 -7.93 -4.17
N ASN A 44 -20.77 -8.09 -4.59
CA ASN A 44 -21.34 -7.25 -5.62
C ASN A 44 -22.03 -6.09 -4.93
N GLN A 45 -21.91 -4.88 -5.49
CA GLN A 45 -22.69 -3.73 -5.04
C GLN A 45 -24.17 -4.11 -5.26
N ARG A 46 -24.85 -4.58 -4.20
CA ARG A 46 -26.28 -4.87 -4.30
C ARG A 46 -26.98 -3.52 -4.29
N ASP A 47 -27.59 -3.18 -5.42
CA ASP A 47 -28.55 -2.07 -5.57
C ASP A 47 -29.77 -2.34 -4.67
N LYS A 48 -29.62 -2.22 -3.35
CA LYS A 48 -30.76 -2.42 -2.44
C LYS A 48 -31.62 -1.18 -2.31
N ASN A 49 -31.12 0.00 -2.67
CA ASN A 49 -31.90 1.23 -2.78
C ASN A 49 -31.31 2.11 -3.88
N ASN A 50 -32.13 2.52 -4.85
CA ASN A 50 -31.82 3.49 -5.91
C ASN A 50 -31.65 4.93 -5.37
N GLU A 51 -31.23 5.08 -4.11
CA GLU A 51 -30.79 6.37 -3.62
C GLU A 51 -29.41 6.62 -4.22
N LYS A 52 -29.30 7.71 -4.97
CA LYS A 52 -28.08 8.13 -5.64
C LYS A 52 -27.04 8.49 -4.56
N LYS A 53 -26.33 7.48 -4.05
CA LYS A 53 -25.26 7.64 -3.08
C LYS A 53 -24.19 8.51 -3.71
N SER A 54 -24.07 9.72 -3.18
CA SER A 54 -23.12 10.73 -3.63
C SER A 54 -21.72 10.33 -3.15
N LEU A 55 -20.70 10.56 -3.97
CA LEU A 55 -19.32 10.60 -3.50
C LEU A 55 -19.15 11.92 -2.74
N SER A 56 -19.53 11.95 -1.46
CA SER A 56 -19.23 13.08 -0.59
C SER A 56 -17.84 12.93 0.02
N PHE A 57 -17.14 14.05 0.17
CA PHE A 57 -15.90 14.09 0.94
C PHE A 57 -16.12 14.15 2.46
N ASP A 58 -17.35 14.41 2.91
CA ASP A 58 -17.69 14.48 4.34
C ASP A 58 -17.47 13.13 5.03
N ASP A 59 -17.78 12.03 4.33
CA ASP A 59 -17.58 10.65 4.80
C ASP A 59 -16.32 9.99 4.23
N PHE A 60 -15.38 10.80 3.71
CA PHE A 60 -14.14 10.30 3.13
C PHE A 60 -13.11 9.91 4.18
N ASP A 61 -12.64 8.67 4.11
CA ASP A 61 -11.58 8.15 4.95
C ASP A 61 -10.21 8.30 4.26
N TRP A 62 -9.37 9.21 4.75
CA TRP A 62 -8.04 9.45 4.17
C TRP A 62 -7.09 8.27 4.37
N ARG A 63 -7.21 7.57 5.51
CA ARG A 63 -6.28 6.52 5.95
C ARG A 63 -7.06 5.29 6.43
N PRO A 64 -7.81 4.61 5.54
CA PRO A 64 -8.58 3.44 5.96
C PRO A 64 -7.67 2.30 6.45
N TYR A 65 -6.44 2.22 5.95
CA TYR A 65 -5.47 1.17 6.25
C TYR A 65 -4.79 1.31 7.62
N THR A 66 -4.94 2.43 8.34
CA THR A 66 -4.41 2.59 9.72
C THR A 66 -5.36 2.00 10.77
N LYS A 67 -6.58 1.61 10.36
CA LYS A 67 -7.63 1.17 11.28
C LYS A 67 -7.53 -0.33 11.53
N PRO A 68 -7.41 -0.77 12.79
CA PRO A 68 -7.41 -2.19 13.12
C PRO A 68 -8.76 -2.82 12.76
N LEU A 69 -8.71 -4.05 12.27
CA LEU A 69 -9.88 -4.86 11.98
C LEU A 69 -9.70 -6.22 12.67
N GLU A 70 -10.80 -6.94 12.85
CA GLU A 70 -10.72 -8.32 13.33
C GLU A 70 -9.85 -9.16 12.38
N ASN A 71 -8.91 -9.92 12.94
CA ASN A 71 -7.90 -10.69 12.23
C ASN A 71 -6.97 -9.90 11.29
N TRP A 72 -6.96 -8.57 11.36
CA TRP A 72 -6.02 -7.74 10.62
C TRP A 72 -5.50 -6.54 11.44
N ASN A 73 -4.19 -6.57 11.71
CA ASN A 73 -3.47 -5.47 12.36
C ASN A 73 -2.65 -4.70 11.33
N PRO A 74 -2.85 -3.37 11.20
CA PRO A 74 -2.11 -2.59 10.24
C PRO A 74 -0.61 -2.63 10.54
N PRO A 75 0.25 -2.52 9.50
CA PRO A 75 1.68 -2.47 9.70
C PRO A 75 2.10 -1.34 10.64
N ARG A 76 3.11 -1.57 11.47
CA ARG A 76 3.55 -0.62 12.51
C ARG A 76 4.05 0.71 11.94
N PHE A 77 4.42 0.75 10.66
CA PHE A 77 4.82 1.96 9.96
C PHE A 77 3.64 2.83 9.47
N TYR A 78 2.39 2.38 9.60
CA TYR A 78 1.20 3.20 9.32
C TYR A 78 0.79 4.02 10.54
N LEU A 79 1.63 5.00 10.90
CA LEU A 79 1.38 5.91 12.01
C LEU A 79 0.61 7.15 11.54
N GLU A 80 -0.25 7.69 12.41
CA GLU A 80 -0.93 8.96 12.16
C GLU A 80 0.09 10.11 12.10
N GLU A 81 1.04 10.09 13.04
CA GLU A 81 2.13 11.05 13.13
C GLU A 81 3.40 10.52 12.47
N ALA A 82 4.18 11.43 11.89
CA ALA A 82 5.47 11.08 11.31
C ALA A 82 6.43 10.59 12.39
N MET A 83 7.16 9.51 12.09
CA MET A 83 8.16 8.93 12.99
C MET A 83 9.52 8.91 12.31
N TRP A 84 10.55 9.28 13.07
CA TRP A 84 11.93 9.12 12.67
C TRP A 84 12.46 7.77 13.15
N MET A 85 13.13 7.05 12.25
CA MET A 85 13.69 5.73 12.50
C MET A 85 15.11 5.68 11.96
N THR A 86 16.03 5.11 12.73
CA THR A 86 17.37 4.80 12.26
C THR A 86 17.37 3.39 11.69
N VAL A 87 18.02 3.18 10.56
CA VAL A 87 18.19 1.85 9.97
C VAL A 87 19.51 1.28 10.51
N ASP A 88 19.41 0.38 11.48
CA ASP A 88 20.50 -0.37 12.09
C ASP A 88 20.17 -1.87 12.16
N ASP A 89 21.13 -2.69 12.59
CA ASP A 89 21.01 -4.15 12.64
C ASP A 89 19.96 -4.63 13.67
N ASP A 90 19.57 -3.77 14.61
CA ASP A 90 18.57 -4.06 15.64
C ASP A 90 17.15 -3.67 15.18
N LEU A 91 17.01 -3.11 13.98
CA LEU A 91 15.73 -2.67 13.44
C LEU A 91 14.84 -3.88 13.11
N ASP A 92 13.61 -3.83 13.61
CA ASP A 92 12.58 -4.85 13.35
C ASP A 92 12.35 -5.05 11.83
N ASP A 93 12.25 -6.34 11.42
CA ASP A 93 12.11 -6.79 10.04
C ASP A 93 10.98 -6.06 9.27
N GLU A 94 9.89 -5.70 9.95
CA GLU A 94 8.78 -4.98 9.35
C GLU A 94 9.19 -3.57 8.91
N PHE A 95 9.93 -2.85 9.75
CA PHE A 95 10.43 -1.52 9.40
C PHE A 95 11.60 -1.59 8.41
N LEU A 96 12.46 -2.61 8.54
CA LEU A 96 13.57 -2.82 7.60
C LEU A 96 13.06 -3.09 6.18
N SER A 97 12.06 -3.97 6.04
CA SER A 97 11.42 -4.26 4.75
C SER A 97 10.72 -3.04 4.15
N PHE A 98 10.08 -2.20 4.98
CA PHE A 98 9.52 -0.93 4.54
C PHE A 98 10.60 0.06 4.08
N ALA A 99 11.67 0.22 4.87
CA ALA A 99 12.79 1.09 4.55
C ALA A 99 13.45 0.72 3.20
N ARG A 100 13.62 -0.58 2.92
CA ARG A 100 14.12 -1.10 1.64
C ARG A 100 13.24 -0.71 0.45
N CYS A 101 11.92 -0.69 0.63
CA CYS A 101 10.96 -0.30 -0.42
C CYS A 101 10.95 1.20 -0.71
N VAL A 102 11.39 2.05 0.22
CA VAL A 102 11.36 3.52 0.05
C VAL A 102 12.74 4.13 -0.22
N ARG A 103 13.82 3.39 0.05
CA ARG A 103 15.19 3.83 -0.22
C ARG A 103 15.59 3.53 -1.66
N SER A 104 16.40 4.41 -2.24
CA SER A 104 17.11 4.08 -3.48
C SER A 104 18.09 2.93 -3.25
N SER A 105 18.11 1.97 -4.18
CA SER A 105 18.92 0.75 -4.09
C SER A 105 19.24 0.18 -5.47
N GLN A 106 20.03 -0.89 -5.52
CA GLN A 106 20.21 -1.69 -6.72
C GLN A 106 19.40 -2.98 -6.58
N LEU A 107 18.58 -3.30 -7.56
CA LEU A 107 17.86 -4.57 -7.66
C LEU A 107 18.73 -5.54 -8.45
N VAL A 108 19.05 -6.66 -7.83
CA VAL A 108 19.80 -7.75 -8.46
C VAL A 108 18.79 -8.75 -9.01
N GLY A 109 18.70 -8.82 -10.33
CA GLY A 109 17.95 -9.83 -11.05
C GLY A 109 18.87 -10.95 -11.56
N ILE A 110 18.27 -11.96 -12.18
CA ILE A 110 19.03 -13.04 -12.81
C ILE A 110 19.77 -12.49 -14.03
N GLY A 111 21.07 -12.25 -13.88
CA GLY A 111 21.95 -11.78 -14.95
C GLY A 111 21.90 -10.28 -15.24
N PHE A 112 21.28 -9.46 -14.38
CA PHE A 112 21.28 -8.01 -14.50
C PHE A 112 21.18 -7.32 -13.14
N VAL A 113 21.63 -6.07 -13.09
CA VAL A 113 21.49 -5.18 -11.93
C VAL A 113 20.88 -3.87 -12.42
N GLU A 114 19.79 -3.43 -11.80
CA GLU A 114 19.09 -2.20 -12.19
C GLU A 114 18.89 -1.28 -10.98
N GLY A 115 19.01 0.04 -11.18
CA GLY A 115 18.79 1.00 -10.12
C GLY A 115 17.30 1.16 -9.79
N TYR A 116 16.96 0.97 -8.52
CA TYR A 116 15.65 1.28 -7.97
C TYR A 116 15.64 2.69 -7.39
N TYR A 117 14.78 3.54 -7.94
CA TYR A 117 14.67 4.95 -7.60
C TYR A 117 13.21 5.28 -7.22
N PRO A 118 12.73 4.84 -6.04
CA PRO A 118 11.34 5.04 -5.61
C PRO A 118 10.97 6.53 -5.49
N ASN A 119 11.94 7.38 -5.15
CA ASN A 119 11.83 8.84 -5.15
C ASN A 119 11.31 9.41 -6.48
N ARG A 120 11.72 8.83 -7.63
CA ARG A 120 11.25 9.30 -8.95
C ARG A 120 9.76 9.10 -9.14
N VAL A 121 9.21 7.99 -8.62
CA VAL A 121 7.77 7.73 -8.66
C VAL A 121 7.03 8.70 -7.76
N ALA A 122 7.53 8.93 -6.54
CA ALA A 122 6.94 9.90 -5.61
C ALA A 122 6.88 11.33 -6.23
N MET A 123 7.93 11.75 -6.94
CA MET A 123 7.97 13.04 -7.63
C MET A 123 6.86 13.20 -8.67
N GLN A 124 6.43 12.12 -9.35
CA GLN A 124 5.33 12.18 -10.33
C GLN A 124 4.00 12.58 -9.69
N PHE A 125 3.83 12.31 -8.40
CA PHE A 125 2.64 12.66 -7.62
C PHE A 125 2.81 13.97 -6.84
N GLY A 126 3.87 14.73 -7.09
CA GLY A 126 4.17 15.98 -6.37
C GLY A 126 4.70 15.77 -4.95
N PHE A 127 5.03 14.52 -4.58
CA PHE A 127 5.68 14.22 -3.32
C PHE A 127 7.19 14.31 -3.50
N SER A 128 7.77 15.44 -3.08
CA SER A 128 9.23 15.61 -2.99
C SER A 128 9.75 14.91 -1.72
N GLN A 129 9.68 13.59 -1.68
CA GLN A 129 10.11 12.77 -0.53
C GLN A 129 11.64 12.56 -0.45
N ASP A 130 12.45 13.31 -1.18
CA ASP A 130 13.89 13.08 -1.22
C ASP A 130 14.69 14.07 -0.35
N LEU A 131 15.66 13.52 0.38
CA LEU A 131 16.95 14.16 0.59
C LEU A 131 17.91 13.50 -0.41
N PRO A 132 18.68 14.25 -1.22
CA PRO A 132 19.52 13.68 -2.28
C PRO A 132 20.58 12.74 -1.69
N GLY A 133 20.30 11.45 -1.64
CA GLY A 133 21.26 10.41 -1.30
C GLY A 133 21.93 9.91 -2.58
N LEU A 134 23.24 10.08 -2.71
CA LEU A 134 24.00 9.31 -3.68
C LEU A 134 23.80 7.83 -3.33
N VAL A 135 23.19 7.06 -4.23
CA VAL A 135 23.40 5.61 -4.22
C VAL A 135 24.88 5.44 -4.50
N SER A 136 25.66 5.04 -3.50
CA SER A 136 27.05 4.69 -3.71
C SER A 136 27.09 3.52 -4.69
N ASP A 137 27.71 3.76 -5.84
CA ASP A 137 27.90 2.74 -6.87
C ASP A 137 28.80 1.65 -6.30
N HIS A 138 28.18 0.58 -5.83
CA HIS A 138 28.87 -0.60 -5.35
C HIS A 138 28.75 -1.67 -6.42
N SER A 139 29.59 -1.55 -7.46
CA SER A 139 29.61 -2.44 -8.62
C SER A 139 30.02 -3.89 -8.31
N SER A 140 30.12 -4.28 -7.04
CA SER A 140 30.65 -5.57 -6.59
C SER A 140 29.75 -6.31 -5.60
N PHE A 141 28.52 -5.85 -5.35
CA PHE A 141 27.63 -6.58 -4.45
C PHE A 141 27.27 -7.95 -5.03
N THR A 142 27.54 -8.98 -4.24
CA THR A 142 27.00 -10.32 -4.45
C THR A 142 25.49 -10.31 -4.22
N GLU A 143 24.78 -11.28 -4.80
CA GLU A 143 23.33 -11.43 -4.61
C GLU A 143 22.96 -11.39 -3.13
N LYS A 144 23.78 -11.99 -2.26
CA LYS A 144 23.58 -11.98 -0.81
C LYS A 144 23.70 -10.58 -0.18
N GLU A 145 24.67 -9.78 -0.60
CA GLU A 145 24.87 -8.40 -0.11
C GLU A 145 23.82 -7.42 -0.65
N ALA A 146 23.11 -7.77 -1.72
CA ALA A 146 21.96 -7.00 -2.20
C ALA A 146 20.68 -7.26 -1.37
N TRP A 147 20.64 -8.36 -0.62
CA TRP A 147 19.50 -8.76 0.23
C TRP A 147 19.72 -8.48 1.73
N GLU A 148 20.94 -8.12 2.15
CA GLU A 148 21.29 -7.63 3.50
C GLU A 148 21.19 -6.09 3.55
#